data_AF-N1Q3K5-F1
#
_entry.id   AF-N1Q3K5-F1
#
_cell.length_a   1.000
_cell.length_b   1.000
_cell.length_c   1.000
_cell.angle_alpha   90.00
_cell.angle_beta   90.00
_cell.angle_gamma   90.00
#
_symmetry.space_group_name_H-M   'P 1'
#
loop_
_entity.id
_entity.type
_entity.pdbx_description
1 polymer ?
#
loop_
_entity_poly.entity_id
_entity_poly.type
_entity_poly.pdbx_seq_one_letter_code
_entity_poly.pdbx_strand_id
1 'polypeptide(L)'
;MSSLKTGSALLAIATMTSAQYYGGNTGGGSNPYSSSDGDIGSDGDGSGSSGGQSSGDFGGFGPNFSQYNATVTAHAVLAALAFGLFFPVGGIIIRLASFRGLWLVHGLLQIFAYLLYIAGAGIGLWMISARQQLLHDPHPIIGIILLVLIFFQPFLGFLHHFMFKKHSRRVVWSYGHIWLGRIIITLGIINGGLGLRLARRAPVAPPSRGAIVAYGVVAGLVWVIYACAAVLGERRRGRAVMVKETGGPEGKGYDSNSSREHSREQYAQSHELGDLGDGRLGLEERDF
;
A
#
# COMPACT_ATOMS: atom_id res chain seq x y z
N MET A 1 31.78 -0.50 12.09
CA MET A 1 31.30 0.67 12.83
C MET A 1 30.21 1.35 12.00
N SER A 2 28.99 1.43 12.58
CA SER A 2 27.82 2.28 12.27
C SER A 2 27.46 2.56 10.79
N SER A 3 26.44 1.92 10.19
CA SER A 3 24.99 2.11 10.42
C SER A 3 24.56 3.59 10.43
N LEU A 4 24.18 4.13 9.27
CA LEU A 4 23.34 5.33 9.09
C LEU A 4 23.15 5.54 7.57
N LYS A 5 21.92 5.36 7.06
CA LYS A 5 21.36 5.98 5.82
C LYS A 5 19.96 5.42 5.49
N THR A 6 19.03 5.45 6.43
CA THR A 6 17.60 5.15 6.16
C THR A 6 16.65 6.17 6.77
N GLY A 7 17.13 7.14 7.57
CA GLY A 7 16.29 8.14 8.25
C GLY A 7 15.97 9.42 7.46
N SER A 8 16.69 9.73 6.38
CA SER A 8 16.60 11.06 5.74
C SER A 8 15.36 11.26 4.85
N ALA A 9 14.76 10.20 4.32
CA ALA A 9 13.57 10.30 3.47
C ALA A 9 12.29 10.51 4.27
N LEU A 10 12.18 9.88 5.45
CA LEU A 10 11.07 10.10 6.40
C LEU A 10 11.09 11.51 6.96
N LEU A 11 12.29 12.04 7.22
CA LEU A 11 12.45 13.41 7.68
C LEU A 11 12.01 14.40 6.60
N ALA A 12 12.34 14.20 5.32
CA ALA A 12 11.94 15.14 4.25
C ALA A 12 10.42 15.24 4.01
N ILE A 13 9.66 14.15 4.17
CA ILE A 13 8.19 14.19 4.03
C ILE A 13 7.55 14.82 5.28
N ALA A 14 8.11 14.59 6.47
CA ALA A 14 7.62 15.15 7.73
C ALA A 14 8.07 16.61 7.98
N THR A 15 9.26 17.02 7.52
CA THR A 15 9.80 18.38 7.70
C THR A 15 9.19 19.41 6.75
N MET A 16 8.53 18.97 5.69
CA MET A 16 7.69 19.85 4.88
C MET A 16 6.47 20.35 5.66
N THR A 17 6.02 19.58 6.66
CA THR A 17 4.89 19.92 7.52
C THR A 17 5.28 20.88 8.64
N SER A 18 6.52 20.81 9.16
CA SER A 18 6.96 21.73 10.22
C SER A 18 7.26 23.14 9.72
N ALA A 19 7.65 23.29 8.45
CA ALA A 19 7.90 24.61 7.85
C ALA A 19 6.63 25.45 7.63
N GLN A 20 5.43 24.83 7.68
CA GLN A 20 4.15 25.55 7.62
C GLN A 20 3.52 25.79 9.01
N TYR A 21 4.03 25.15 10.05
CA TYR A 21 3.51 25.25 11.43
C TYR A 21 4.26 26.31 12.28
N TYR A 22 5.47 26.70 11.86
CA TYR A 22 6.31 27.70 12.54
C TYR A 22 6.45 28.98 11.69
N GLY A 23 5.33 29.67 11.47
CA GLY A 23 5.29 30.96 10.77
C GLY A 23 4.30 31.87 11.46
N GLY A 24 4.77 32.58 12.49
CA GLY A 24 3.97 33.40 13.37
C GLY A 24 3.31 34.60 12.68
N ASN A 25 2.13 34.92 13.21
CA ASN A 25 1.61 36.26 13.48
C ASN A 25 2.42 37.45 12.89
N THR A 26 1.99 37.95 11.73
CA THR A 26 2.24 39.34 11.30
C THR A 26 1.09 39.85 10.44
N GLY A 27 0.49 40.96 10.89
CA GLY A 27 -0.16 41.94 10.02
C GLY A 27 -1.66 41.80 9.85
N GLY A 28 -2.41 42.61 10.60
CA GLY A 28 -3.81 42.88 10.31
C GLY A 28 -3.98 43.43 8.90
N GLY A 29 -4.88 42.83 8.14
CA GLY A 29 -5.35 43.31 6.85
C GLY A 29 -6.87 43.49 6.91
N SER A 30 -7.29 44.75 6.88
CA SER A 30 -8.67 45.22 6.79
C SER A 30 -9.44 44.55 5.63
N ASN A 31 -10.65 44.08 5.93
CA ASN A 31 -11.55 43.41 4.98
C ASN A 31 -12.40 44.45 4.20
N PRO A 32 -12.42 44.47 2.86
CA PRO A 32 -13.06 45.55 2.08
C PRO A 32 -14.54 45.29 1.73
N TYR A 33 -15.25 44.47 2.51
CA TYR A 33 -16.67 44.18 2.28
C TYR A 33 -17.44 44.34 3.59
N SER A 34 -17.84 45.57 3.87
CA SER A 34 -18.71 45.94 4.98
C SER A 34 -19.48 47.20 4.58
N SER A 35 -20.50 47.01 3.76
CA SER A 35 -21.57 47.99 3.57
C SER A 35 -22.73 47.61 4.48
N SER A 36 -22.95 48.39 5.53
CA SER A 36 -24.24 48.50 6.23
C SER A 36 -24.18 49.69 7.19
N ASP A 37 -24.96 50.72 6.87
CA ASP A 37 -25.31 51.88 7.69
C ASP A 37 -25.92 51.46 9.05
N GLY A 38 -25.69 52.28 10.09
CA GLY A 38 -26.46 52.23 11.35
C GLY A 38 -25.71 52.65 12.63
N ASP A 39 -25.69 53.96 12.88
CA ASP A 39 -25.65 54.74 14.14
C ASP A 39 -25.01 54.28 15.50
N ILE A 40 -24.21 55.22 16.03
CA ILE A 40 -24.11 55.82 17.39
C ILE A 40 -23.90 54.93 18.65
N GLY A 41 -22.72 55.11 19.29
CA GLY A 41 -22.65 55.61 20.68
C GLY A 41 -22.11 54.72 21.82
N SER A 42 -20.98 55.17 22.41
CA SER A 42 -20.59 55.13 23.85
C SER A 42 -19.84 53.92 24.45
N ASP A 43 -18.56 54.21 24.78
CA ASP A 43 -17.71 53.89 25.96
C ASP A 43 -17.97 52.68 26.87
N GLY A 44 -16.87 51.98 27.21
CA GLY A 44 -16.78 51.12 28.39
C GLY A 44 -15.55 50.19 28.43
N ASP A 45 -14.50 50.61 29.16
CA ASP A 45 -13.36 49.80 29.57
C ASP A 45 -13.78 48.61 30.47
N GLY A 46 -13.08 47.48 30.35
CA GLY A 46 -13.28 46.33 31.23
C GLY A 46 -12.33 45.17 30.99
N SER A 47 -11.17 45.22 31.64
CA SER A 47 -10.22 44.10 31.77
C SER A 47 -10.85 42.91 32.51
N GLY A 48 -10.78 41.71 31.91
CA GLY A 48 -11.21 40.46 32.55
C GLY A 48 -10.36 39.29 32.06
N SER A 49 -9.31 38.98 32.81
CA SER A 49 -8.56 37.72 32.69
C SER A 49 -9.39 36.58 33.29
N SER A 50 -9.66 35.53 32.50
CA SER A 50 -10.07 34.24 33.02
C SER A 50 -9.54 33.14 32.11
N GLY A 51 -8.59 32.37 32.66
CA GLY A 51 -8.19 31.08 32.08
C GLY A 51 -9.34 30.07 32.14
N GLY A 52 -9.28 29.11 31.23
CA GLY A 52 -10.19 27.97 31.13
C GLY A 52 -9.92 27.31 29.77
N GLN A 53 -8.96 26.38 29.73
CA GLN A 53 -9.21 24.95 29.78
C GLN A 53 -9.94 24.41 28.55
N SER A 54 -9.20 23.57 27.85
CA SER A 54 -9.64 22.63 26.84
C SER A 54 -10.99 21.98 27.12
N SER A 55 -11.93 22.18 26.21
CA SER A 55 -13.09 21.33 26.02
C SER A 55 -13.22 21.05 24.52
N GLY A 56 -13.28 19.76 24.20
CA GLY A 56 -13.38 19.27 22.82
C GLY A 56 -14.61 19.84 22.14
N ASP A 57 -14.37 20.66 21.12
CA ASP A 57 -15.39 21.19 20.24
C ASP A 57 -15.85 20.08 19.27
N PHE A 58 -16.93 19.39 19.65
CA PHE A 58 -17.77 18.60 18.76
C PHE A 58 -18.95 19.46 18.32
N GLY A 59 -18.73 20.49 17.49
CA GLY A 59 -19.85 21.39 17.14
C GLY A 59 -19.56 22.57 16.24
N GLY A 60 -18.88 22.40 15.10
CA GLY A 60 -18.68 23.46 14.11
C GLY A 60 -18.76 22.98 12.67
N PHE A 61 -19.96 22.95 12.07
CA PHE A 61 -20.17 22.69 10.64
C PHE A 61 -19.88 23.95 9.78
N GLY A 62 -18.65 24.43 9.87
CA GLY A 62 -18.13 25.50 9.02
C GLY A 62 -16.61 25.52 9.12
N PRO A 63 -15.86 25.40 8.02
CA PRO A 63 -14.41 25.43 8.11
C PRO A 63 -13.97 26.84 8.55
N ASN A 64 -13.50 26.97 9.78
CA ASN A 64 -12.59 28.05 10.12
C ASN A 64 -11.41 27.96 9.13
N PHE A 65 -10.97 29.08 8.54
CA PHE A 65 -9.91 29.06 7.50
C PHE A 65 -8.65 28.31 7.96
N SER A 66 -8.29 28.42 9.24
CA SER A 66 -7.21 27.67 9.89
C SER A 66 -7.47 26.16 9.91
N GLN A 67 -8.69 25.74 10.28
CA GLN A 67 -9.10 24.33 10.30
C GLN A 67 -9.13 23.74 8.89
N TYR A 68 -9.59 24.50 7.88
CA TYR A 68 -9.59 24.03 6.49
C TYR A 68 -8.17 23.77 5.97
N ASN A 69 -7.23 24.69 6.23
CA ASN A 69 -5.83 24.53 5.85
C ASN A 69 -5.19 23.30 6.53
N ALA A 70 -5.51 23.07 7.81
CA ALA A 70 -5.06 21.88 8.53
C ALA A 70 -5.63 20.60 7.90
N THR A 71 -6.91 20.59 7.53
CA THR A 71 -7.58 19.47 6.87
C THR A 71 -6.98 19.14 5.50
N VAL A 72 -6.71 20.16 4.66
CA VAL A 72 -6.01 20.00 3.37
C VAL A 72 -4.62 19.39 3.57
N THR A 73 -3.89 19.89 4.57
CA THR A 73 -2.55 19.39 4.89
C THR A 73 -2.60 17.93 5.38
N ALA A 74 -3.56 17.59 6.25
CA ALA A 74 -3.76 16.23 6.73
C ALA A 74 -4.08 15.26 5.58
N HIS A 75 -4.98 15.64 4.66
CA HIS A 75 -5.26 14.85 3.46
C HIS A 75 -3.98 14.59 2.64
N ALA A 76 -3.22 15.65 2.35
CA ALA A 76 -2.00 15.56 1.56
C ALA A 76 -0.95 14.65 2.21
N VAL A 77 -0.71 14.81 3.52
CA VAL A 77 0.27 14.00 4.26
C VAL A 77 -0.14 12.53 4.32
N LEU A 78 -1.39 12.23 4.68
CA LEU A 78 -1.87 10.86 4.78
C LEU A 78 -1.81 10.14 3.43
N ALA A 79 -2.28 10.79 2.36
CA ALA A 79 -2.25 10.23 1.02
C ALA A 79 -0.81 10.06 0.48
N ALA A 80 0.06 11.04 0.73
CA ALA A 80 1.47 10.97 0.32
C ALA A 80 2.24 9.87 1.07
N LEU A 81 2.01 9.69 2.37
CA LEU A 81 2.62 8.59 3.13
C LEU A 81 2.13 7.23 2.63
N ALA A 82 0.83 7.09 2.38
CA ALA A 82 0.28 5.84 1.88
C ALA A 82 0.88 5.45 0.51
N PHE A 83 0.75 6.31 -0.51
CA PHE A 83 1.16 5.99 -1.88
C PHE A 83 2.63 6.27 -2.19
N GLY A 84 3.21 7.31 -1.60
CA GLY A 84 4.60 7.69 -1.82
C GLY A 84 5.60 6.85 -1.03
N LEU A 85 5.14 6.10 -0.01
CA LEU A 85 6.03 5.34 0.86
C LEU A 85 5.52 3.93 1.19
N PHE A 86 4.45 3.80 1.97
CA PHE A 86 4.11 2.52 2.60
C PHE A 86 3.67 1.44 1.60
N PHE A 87 2.83 1.79 0.61
CA PHE A 87 2.44 0.85 -0.44
C PHE A 87 3.63 0.35 -1.27
N PRO A 88 4.48 1.24 -1.84
CA PRO A 88 5.70 0.84 -2.54
C PRO A 88 6.63 -0.02 -1.68
N VAL A 89 6.91 0.39 -0.44
CA VAL A 89 7.83 -0.33 0.46
C VAL A 89 7.32 -1.74 0.75
N GLY A 90 6.04 -1.91 1.06
CA GLY A 90 5.46 -3.24 1.26
C GLY A 90 5.53 -4.10 0.00
N GLY A 91 5.40 -3.51 -1.18
CA GLY A 91 5.59 -4.17 -2.47
C GLY A 91 7.05 -4.55 -2.77
N ILE A 92 8.03 -3.75 -2.33
CA ILE A 92 9.47 -4.03 -2.49
C ILE A 92 9.89 -5.18 -1.57
N ILE A 93 9.50 -5.10 -0.29
CA ILE A 93 9.90 -6.07 0.74
C ILE A 93 9.49 -7.49 0.35
N ILE A 94 8.24 -7.72 -0.07
CA ILE A 94 7.74 -9.05 -0.46
C ILE A 94 8.44 -9.64 -1.69
N ARG A 95 9.12 -8.80 -2.49
CA ARG A 95 9.79 -9.22 -3.73
C ARG A 95 11.30 -9.44 -3.56
N LEU A 96 11.94 -8.66 -2.68
CA LEU A 96 13.39 -8.70 -2.51
C LEU A 96 13.85 -9.52 -1.30
N ALA A 97 13.06 -9.55 -0.22
CA ALA A 97 13.41 -10.31 0.98
C ALA A 97 12.90 -11.75 0.90
N SER A 98 13.53 -12.65 1.66
CA SER A 98 13.12 -14.05 1.78
C SER A 98 13.41 -14.54 3.20
N PHE A 99 12.40 -14.48 4.08
CA PHE A 99 12.48 -14.98 5.45
C PHE A 99 11.10 -15.48 5.94
N ARG A 100 11.11 -16.29 7.01
CA ARG A 100 9.89 -16.86 7.59
C ARG A 100 9.03 -15.75 8.20
N GLY A 101 7.80 -15.58 7.72
CA GLY A 101 6.88 -14.52 8.20
C GLY A 101 6.83 -13.26 7.33
N LEU A 102 7.55 -13.20 6.20
CA LEU A 102 7.54 -12.06 5.28
C LEU A 102 6.13 -11.63 4.81
N TRP A 103 5.23 -12.60 4.61
CA TRP A 103 3.84 -12.33 4.22
C TRP A 103 3.04 -11.57 5.30
N LEU A 104 3.35 -11.79 6.58
CA LEU A 104 2.73 -11.05 7.69
C LEU A 104 3.23 -9.61 7.72
N VAL A 105 4.54 -9.42 7.55
CA VAL A 105 5.14 -8.07 7.48
C VAL A 105 4.55 -7.30 6.30
N HIS A 106 4.43 -7.94 5.14
CA HIS A 106 3.75 -7.37 3.98
C HIS A 106 2.30 -7.02 4.33
N GLY A 107 1.51 -8.00 4.80
CA GLY A 107 0.10 -7.80 5.11
C GLY A 107 -0.14 -6.67 6.12
N LEU A 108 0.63 -6.63 7.21
CA LEU A 108 0.51 -5.60 8.24
C LEU A 108 0.84 -4.20 7.70
N LEU A 109 1.91 -4.08 6.91
CA LEU A 109 2.28 -2.81 6.29
C LEU A 109 1.25 -2.35 5.26
N GLN A 110 0.66 -3.28 4.49
CA GLN A 110 -0.40 -2.98 3.54
C GLN A 110 -1.69 -2.52 4.25
N ILE A 111 -2.07 -3.17 5.35
CA ILE A 111 -3.22 -2.76 6.17
C ILE A 111 -2.99 -1.36 6.75
N PHE A 112 -1.79 -1.10 7.27
CA PHE A 112 -1.45 0.23 7.78
C PHE A 112 -1.54 1.31 6.70
N ALA A 113 -0.95 1.06 5.52
CA ALA A 113 -1.05 1.97 4.38
C ALA A 113 -2.50 2.19 3.92
N TYR A 114 -3.31 1.13 3.93
CA TYR A 114 -4.72 1.16 3.61
C TYR A 114 -5.50 2.07 4.56
N LEU A 115 -5.30 1.94 5.87
CA LEU A 115 -5.95 2.79 6.87
C LEU A 115 -5.57 4.27 6.70
N LEU A 116 -4.29 4.57 6.45
CA LEU A 116 -3.84 5.93 6.14
C LEU A 116 -4.55 6.49 4.91
N TYR A 117 -4.65 5.68 3.85
CA TYR A 117 -5.30 6.12 2.63
C TYR A 117 -6.81 6.30 2.79
N ILE A 118 -7.51 5.42 3.52
CA ILE A 118 -8.95 5.57 3.82
C ILE A 118 -9.19 6.86 4.60
N ALA A 119 -8.37 7.17 5.61
CA ALA A 119 -8.47 8.42 6.34
C ALA A 119 -8.24 9.64 5.42
N GLY A 120 -7.18 9.61 4.60
CA GLY A 120 -6.92 10.66 3.62
C GLY A 120 -8.05 10.82 2.60
N ALA A 121 -8.55 9.73 2.03
CA ALA A 121 -9.64 9.73 1.06
C ALA A 121 -10.95 10.24 1.67
N GLY A 122 -11.27 9.86 2.92
CA GLY A 122 -12.43 10.38 3.65
C GLY A 122 -12.38 11.90 3.82
N ILE A 123 -11.22 12.44 4.17
CA ILE A 123 -11.01 13.90 4.20
C ILE A 123 -11.19 14.52 2.81
N GLY A 124 -10.67 13.87 1.77
CA GLY A 124 -10.83 14.31 0.37
C GLY A 124 -12.31 14.40 -0.05
N LEU A 125 -13.09 13.38 0.27
CA LEU A 125 -14.53 13.33 0.01
C LEU A 125 -15.29 14.42 0.78
N TRP A 126 -14.89 14.69 2.03
CA TRP A 126 -15.46 15.81 2.81
C TRP A 126 -15.14 17.18 2.18
N MET A 127 -13.94 17.38 1.62
CA MET A 127 -13.62 18.63 0.92
C MET A 127 -14.43 18.79 -0.37
N ILE A 128 -14.70 17.69 -1.07
CA ILE A 128 -15.55 17.67 -2.28
C ILE A 128 -17.00 17.99 -1.92
N SER A 129 -17.53 17.46 -0.82
CA SER A 129 -18.91 17.73 -0.42
C SER A 129 -19.15 19.23 -0.17
N ALA A 130 -18.16 19.94 0.36
CA ALA A 130 -18.19 21.39 0.54
C ALA A 130 -17.94 22.20 -0.76
N ARG A 131 -17.33 21.60 -1.79
CA ARG A 131 -16.90 22.26 -3.04
C ARG A 131 -16.99 21.31 -4.23
N GLN A 132 -18.21 21.08 -4.72
CA GLN A 132 -18.49 20.13 -5.79
C GLN A 132 -17.73 20.43 -7.09
N GLN A 133 -17.36 21.69 -7.34
CA GLN A 133 -16.55 22.08 -8.51
C GLN A 133 -15.19 21.37 -8.58
N LEU A 134 -14.67 20.84 -7.48
CA LEU A 134 -13.42 20.07 -7.45
C LEU A 134 -13.52 18.76 -8.25
N LEU A 135 -14.73 18.23 -8.48
CA LEU A 135 -14.94 17.01 -9.26
C LEU A 135 -14.61 17.15 -10.75
N HIS A 136 -14.42 18.38 -11.26
CA HIS A 136 -13.95 18.60 -12.63
C HIS A 136 -12.42 18.41 -12.76
N ASP A 137 -11.69 18.36 -11.65
CA ASP A 137 -10.25 18.13 -11.68
C ASP A 137 -9.92 16.62 -11.74
N PRO A 138 -8.84 16.25 -12.44
CA PRO A 138 -8.46 14.84 -12.58
C PRO A 138 -8.05 14.20 -11.24
N HIS A 139 -7.59 14.99 -10.26
CA HIS A 139 -7.10 14.45 -8.99
C HIS A 139 -8.20 13.78 -8.14
N PRO A 140 -9.34 14.44 -7.85
CA PRO A 140 -10.47 13.79 -7.18
C PRO A 140 -11.01 12.57 -7.92
N ILE A 141 -11.14 12.64 -9.25
CA ILE A 141 -11.65 11.53 -10.06
C ILE A 141 -10.74 10.30 -9.94
N ILE A 142 -9.44 10.48 -10.13
CA ILE A 142 -8.46 9.38 -10.00
C ILE A 142 -8.39 8.89 -8.55
N GLY A 143 -8.49 9.78 -7.56
CA GLY A 143 -8.54 9.43 -6.15
C GLY A 143 -9.71 8.51 -5.78
N ILE A 144 -10.90 8.78 -6.32
CA ILE A 144 -12.09 7.94 -6.13
C ILE A 144 -11.90 6.59 -6.82
N ILE A 145 -11.37 6.57 -8.05
CA ILE A 145 -11.05 5.32 -8.76
C ILE A 145 -10.06 4.48 -7.93
N LEU A 146 -9.02 5.10 -7.37
CA LEU A 146 -8.06 4.44 -6.47
C LEU A 146 -8.73 3.89 -5.21
N LEU A 147 -9.66 4.63 -4.61
CA LEU A 147 -10.42 4.18 -3.44
C LEU A 147 -11.24 2.92 -3.75
N VAL A 148 -11.88 2.87 -4.92
CA VAL A 148 -12.61 1.67 -5.37
C VAL A 148 -11.66 0.51 -5.65
N LEU A 149 -10.57 0.74 -6.40
CA LEU A 149 -9.60 -0.30 -6.74
C LEU A 149 -8.95 -0.91 -5.50
N ILE A 150 -8.59 -0.08 -4.52
CA ILE A 150 -7.88 -0.51 -3.32
C ILE A 150 -8.80 -1.24 -2.35
N PHE A 151 -10.11 -0.98 -2.37
CA PHE A 151 -11.10 -1.74 -1.59
C PHE A 151 -11.08 -3.24 -1.94
N PHE A 152 -10.90 -3.58 -3.21
CA PHE A 152 -10.81 -4.98 -3.63
C PHE A 152 -9.45 -5.63 -3.32
N GLN A 153 -8.40 -4.84 -3.13
CA GLN A 153 -7.03 -5.37 -2.98
C GLN A 153 -6.84 -6.32 -1.78
N PRO A 154 -7.35 -6.01 -0.55
CA PRO A 154 -7.28 -6.91 0.59
C PRO A 154 -7.98 -8.25 0.35
N PHE A 155 -9.16 -8.24 -0.29
CA PHE A 155 -9.89 -9.45 -0.63
C PHE A 155 -9.10 -10.33 -1.60
N LEU A 156 -8.57 -9.74 -2.68
CA LEU A 156 -7.71 -10.45 -3.62
C LEU A 156 -6.41 -10.93 -2.96
N GLY A 157 -5.85 -10.17 -2.01
CA GLY A 157 -4.65 -10.54 -1.27
C GLY A 157 -4.87 -11.74 -0.34
N PHE A 158 -5.99 -11.75 0.39
CA PHE A 158 -6.39 -12.88 1.21
C PHE A 158 -6.61 -14.14 0.36
N LEU A 159 -7.35 -14.01 -0.74
CA LEU A 159 -7.62 -15.14 -1.64
C LEU A 159 -6.34 -15.65 -2.31
N HIS A 160 -5.43 -14.75 -2.74
CA HIS A 160 -4.12 -15.13 -3.24
C HIS A 160 -3.37 -15.97 -2.20
N HIS A 161 -3.27 -15.49 -0.96
CA HIS A 161 -2.51 -16.20 0.05
C HIS A 161 -3.10 -17.58 0.37
N PHE A 162 -4.42 -17.66 0.55
CA PHE A 162 -5.12 -18.92 0.80
C PHE A 162 -4.92 -19.93 -0.33
N MET A 163 -5.08 -19.48 -1.58
CA MET A 163 -4.94 -20.34 -2.75
C MET A 163 -3.49 -20.76 -3.02
N PHE A 164 -2.52 -19.86 -2.77
CA PHE A 164 -1.10 -20.17 -2.92
C PHE A 164 -0.64 -21.20 -1.88
N LYS A 165 -1.16 -21.13 -0.64
CA LYS A 165 -0.92 -22.15 0.40
C LYS A 165 -1.53 -23.50 0.03
N LYS A 166 -2.71 -23.52 -0.62
CA LYS A 166 -3.43 -24.75 -0.97
C LYS A 166 -2.91 -25.43 -2.25
N HIS A 167 -2.53 -24.68 -3.28
CA HIS A 167 -2.19 -25.24 -4.59
C HIS A 167 -0.72 -25.09 -4.99
N SER A 168 0.08 -24.33 -4.23
CA SER A 168 1.51 -24.06 -4.51
C SER A 168 1.79 -23.55 -5.94
N ARG A 169 0.77 -23.03 -6.63
CA ARG A 169 0.79 -22.51 -8.00
C ARG A 169 0.00 -21.21 -8.07
N ARG A 170 0.38 -20.33 -9.01
CA ARG A 170 -0.36 -19.08 -9.27
C ARG A 170 -1.69 -19.42 -9.92
N VAL A 171 -2.77 -19.04 -9.25
CA VAL A 171 -4.13 -19.12 -9.80
C VAL A 171 -4.44 -17.76 -10.46
N VAL A 172 -5.47 -17.66 -11.29
CA VAL A 172 -5.87 -16.40 -11.98
C VAL A 172 -5.93 -15.20 -11.02
N TRP A 173 -6.43 -15.42 -9.81
CA TRP A 173 -6.50 -14.44 -8.72
C TRP A 173 -5.12 -13.90 -8.27
N SER A 174 -4.07 -14.72 -8.36
CA SER A 174 -2.70 -14.29 -8.05
C SER A 174 -2.19 -13.26 -9.04
N TYR A 175 -2.52 -13.40 -10.32
CA TYR A 175 -2.15 -12.42 -11.35
C TYR A 175 -2.94 -11.12 -11.18
N GLY A 176 -4.25 -11.24 -10.90
CA GLY A 176 -5.10 -10.09 -10.59
C GLY A 176 -4.53 -9.24 -9.46
N HIS A 177 -4.21 -9.85 -8.31
CA HIS A 177 -3.63 -9.13 -7.17
C HIS A 177 -2.31 -8.42 -7.51
N ILE A 178 -1.39 -9.08 -8.23
CA ILE A 178 -0.07 -8.54 -8.56
C ILE A 178 -0.18 -7.36 -9.54
N TRP A 179 -0.94 -7.52 -10.62
CA TRP A 179 -1.10 -6.49 -11.65
C TRP A 179 -1.91 -5.30 -11.14
N LEU A 180 -3.00 -5.57 -10.42
CA LEU A 180 -3.82 -4.54 -9.80
C LEU A 180 -2.99 -3.69 -8.83
N GLY A 181 -2.17 -4.31 -7.98
CA GLY A 181 -1.28 -3.59 -7.07
C GLY A 181 -0.25 -2.70 -7.79
N ARG A 182 0.27 -3.13 -8.95
CA ARG A 182 1.18 -2.30 -9.77
C ARG A 182 0.50 -1.06 -10.33
N ILE A 183 -0.72 -1.22 -10.84
CA ILE A 183 -1.53 -0.14 -11.39
C ILE A 183 -1.88 0.85 -10.27
N ILE A 184 -2.38 0.36 -9.13
CA ILE A 184 -2.75 1.18 -7.97
C ILE A 184 -1.58 2.02 -7.46
N ILE A 185 -0.41 1.42 -7.25
CA ILE A 185 0.78 2.15 -6.76
C ILE A 185 1.19 3.26 -7.74
N THR A 186 1.21 2.95 -9.04
CA THR A 186 1.64 3.91 -10.06
C THR A 186 0.65 5.06 -10.19
N LEU A 187 -0.65 4.74 -10.29
CA LEU A 187 -1.70 5.75 -10.33
C LEU A 187 -1.75 6.58 -9.06
N GLY A 188 -1.52 6.00 -7.89
CA GLY A 188 -1.49 6.71 -6.61
C GLY A 188 -0.38 7.76 -6.52
N ILE A 189 0.83 7.43 -6.99
CA ILE A 189 1.95 8.38 -7.04
C ILE A 189 1.67 9.51 -8.03
N ILE A 190 1.16 9.19 -9.22
CA ILE A 190 0.75 10.21 -10.21
C ILE A 190 -0.34 11.10 -9.62
N ASN A 191 -1.32 10.50 -8.93
CA ASN A 191 -2.43 11.23 -8.33
C ASN A 191 -1.97 12.19 -7.23
N GLY A 192 -0.97 11.81 -6.43
CA GLY A 192 -0.38 12.74 -5.45
C GLY A 192 0.26 13.96 -6.10
N GLY A 193 0.94 13.77 -7.24
CA GLY A 193 1.46 14.89 -8.04
C GLY A 193 0.37 15.79 -8.61
N LEU A 194 -0.74 15.21 -9.07
CA LEU A 194 -1.92 15.97 -9.51
C LEU A 194 -2.57 16.74 -8.35
N GLY A 195 -2.61 16.16 -7.15
CA GLY A 195 -3.09 16.82 -5.93
C GLY A 195 -2.29 18.06 -5.57
N LEU A 196 -0.95 17.98 -5.64
CA LEU A 196 -0.08 19.14 -5.45
C LEU A 196 -0.28 20.22 -6.54
N ARG A 197 -0.55 19.81 -7.78
CA ARG A 197 -0.90 20.75 -8.86
C ARG A 197 -2.26 21.42 -8.64
N LEU A 198 -3.24 20.70 -8.08
CA LEU A 198 -4.53 21.25 -7.69
C LEU A 198 -4.37 22.25 -6.53
N ALA A 199 -3.65 21.87 -5.48
CA ALA A 199 -3.40 22.71 -4.31
C ALA A 199 -2.69 24.03 -4.65
N ARG A 200 -1.79 24.04 -5.65
CA ARG A 200 -1.17 25.29 -6.16
C ARG A 200 -2.16 26.29 -6.74
N ARG A 201 -3.24 25.81 -7.36
CA ARG A 201 -4.27 26.66 -7.98
C ARG A 201 -5.33 27.09 -6.95
N ALA A 202 -5.36 26.42 -5.80
CA ALA A 202 -6.28 26.75 -4.73
C ALA A 202 -5.75 27.93 -3.90
N PRO A 203 -6.61 28.88 -3.49
CA PRO A 203 -6.21 29.99 -2.62
C PRO A 203 -5.94 29.58 -1.16
N VAL A 204 -6.07 28.29 -0.84
CA VAL A 204 -6.02 27.73 0.51
C VAL A 204 -4.87 26.73 0.59
N ALA A 205 -3.90 27.03 1.46
CA ALA A 205 -2.67 26.25 1.68
C ALA A 205 -1.88 25.87 0.41
N PRO A 206 -1.45 26.84 -0.43
CA PRO A 206 -0.65 26.54 -1.60
C PRO A 206 0.71 25.91 -1.20
N PRO A 207 1.08 24.76 -1.77
CA PRO A 207 2.36 24.13 -1.47
C PRO A 207 3.51 24.97 -2.04
N SER A 208 4.60 25.07 -1.29
CA SER A 208 5.81 25.76 -1.74
C SER A 208 6.40 25.08 -2.98
N ARG A 209 7.14 25.81 -3.82
CA ARG A 209 7.86 25.21 -4.96
C ARG A 209 8.77 24.07 -4.51
N GLY A 210 9.42 24.24 -3.35
CA GLY A 210 10.24 23.21 -2.71
C GLY A 210 9.44 21.94 -2.39
N ALA A 211 8.24 22.07 -1.82
CA ALA A 211 7.36 20.93 -1.50
C ALA A 211 7.07 20.04 -2.71
N ILE A 212 6.81 20.67 -3.85
CA ILE A 212 6.45 19.99 -5.08
C ILE A 212 7.66 19.30 -5.70
N VAL A 213 8.81 19.97 -5.70
CA VAL A 213 10.06 19.38 -6.18
C VAL A 213 10.47 18.21 -5.31
N ALA A 214 10.42 18.33 -3.98
CA ALA A 214 10.80 17.23 -3.10
C ALA A 214 9.87 16.04 -3.24
N TYR A 215 8.54 16.25 -3.29
CA TYR A 215 7.61 15.16 -3.56
C TYR A 215 7.93 14.47 -4.89
N GLY A 216 8.13 15.24 -5.97
CA GLY A 216 8.46 14.68 -7.28
C GLY A 216 9.74 13.83 -7.27
N VAL A 217 10.81 14.33 -6.63
CA VAL A 217 12.10 13.63 -6.52
C VAL A 217 11.96 12.36 -5.67
N VAL A 218 11.35 12.47 -4.49
CA VAL A 218 11.21 11.34 -3.55
C VAL A 218 10.28 10.28 -4.12
N ALA A 219 9.09 10.67 -4.58
CA ALA A 219 8.12 9.74 -5.14
C ALA A 219 8.63 9.09 -6.43
N GLY A 220 9.34 9.85 -7.28
CA GLY A 220 10.01 9.33 -8.48
C GLY A 220 11.08 8.30 -8.13
N LEU A 221 11.96 8.60 -7.16
CA LEU A 221 12.97 7.67 -6.70
C LEU A 221 12.36 6.38 -6.13
N VAL A 222 11.35 6.50 -5.25
CA VAL A 222 10.65 5.35 -4.68
C VAL A 222 9.98 4.52 -5.77
N TRP A 223 9.35 5.16 -6.76
CA TRP A 223 8.74 4.45 -7.88
C TRP A 223 9.78 3.70 -8.73
N VAL A 224 10.93 4.30 -9.03
CA VAL A 224 12.02 3.64 -9.75
C VAL A 224 12.52 2.42 -8.98
N ILE A 225 12.77 2.54 -7.68
CA ILE A 225 13.18 1.42 -6.83
C ILE A 225 12.12 0.31 -6.84
N TYR A 226 10.84 0.69 -6.71
CA TYR A 226 9.71 -0.24 -6.78
C TYR A 226 9.65 -0.95 -8.13
N ALA A 227 9.77 -0.23 -9.24
CA ALA A 227 9.76 -0.77 -10.60
C ALA A 227 10.93 -1.73 -10.82
N CYS A 228 12.14 -1.35 -10.42
CA CYS A 228 13.32 -2.23 -10.46
C CYS A 228 13.08 -3.50 -9.64
N ALA A 229 12.59 -3.40 -8.40
CA ALA A 229 12.26 -4.56 -7.57
C ALA A 229 11.19 -5.45 -8.21
N ALA A 230 10.20 -4.84 -8.87
CA ALA A 230 9.11 -5.52 -9.55
C ALA A 230 9.60 -6.31 -10.78
N VAL A 231 10.56 -5.78 -11.54
CA VAL A 231 11.20 -6.44 -12.69
C VAL A 231 12.18 -7.52 -12.22
N LEU A 232 13.05 -7.23 -11.26
CA LEU A 232 14.02 -8.18 -10.72
C LEU A 232 13.32 -9.40 -10.07
N GLY A 233 12.23 -9.16 -9.34
CA GLY A 233 11.43 -10.22 -8.74
C GLY A 233 10.80 -11.16 -9.79
N GLU A 234 10.41 -10.64 -10.95
CA GLU A 234 9.90 -11.45 -12.06
C GLU A 234 11.01 -12.23 -12.76
N ARG A 235 12.15 -11.58 -13.06
CA ARG A 235 13.30 -12.23 -13.71
C ARG A 235 13.89 -13.36 -12.86
N ARG A 236 14.01 -13.18 -11.54
CA ARG A 236 14.51 -14.23 -10.62
C ARG A 236 13.60 -15.45 -10.62
N ARG A 237 12.28 -15.25 -10.64
CA ARG A 237 11.30 -16.34 -10.65
C ARG A 237 11.23 -17.04 -11.99
N GLY A 238 11.34 -16.30 -13.11
CA GLY A 238 11.46 -16.89 -14.44
C GLY A 238 12.72 -17.77 -14.59
N ARG A 239 13.87 -17.30 -14.09
CA ARG A 239 15.10 -18.12 -14.05
C ARG A 239 14.96 -19.38 -13.19
N ALA A 240 14.30 -19.31 -12.04
CA ALA A 240 14.08 -20.47 -11.19
C ALA A 240 13.19 -21.53 -11.85
N VAL A 241 12.20 -21.12 -12.65
CA VAL A 241 11.38 -22.05 -13.46
C VAL A 241 12.22 -22.67 -14.57
N MET A 242 12.95 -21.86 -15.34
CA MET A 242 13.84 -22.34 -16.41
C MET A 242 14.86 -23.36 -15.89
N VAL A 243 15.56 -23.08 -14.78
CA VAL A 243 16.55 -23.98 -14.17
C VAL A 243 15.93 -25.33 -13.74
N LYS A 244 14.66 -25.32 -13.33
CA LYS A 244 13.92 -26.53 -12.96
C LYS A 244 13.52 -27.36 -14.19
N GLU A 245 13.29 -26.72 -15.34
CA GLU A 245 12.92 -27.39 -16.59
C GLU A 245 14.12 -27.82 -17.44
N THR A 246 15.25 -27.09 -17.38
CA THR A 246 16.47 -27.38 -18.16
C THR A 246 17.49 -28.24 -17.42
N GLY A 247 17.22 -28.68 -16.19
CA GLY A 247 18.16 -29.49 -15.41
C GLY A 247 19.46 -28.74 -15.10
N GLY A 248 19.41 -27.75 -14.21
CA GLY A 248 20.61 -27.08 -13.70
C GLY A 248 21.61 -28.03 -13.02
N PRO A 249 22.90 -27.64 -12.93
CA PRO A 249 24.02 -28.55 -12.71
C PRO A 249 23.89 -29.35 -11.42
N GLU A 250 24.29 -30.62 -11.49
CA GLU A 250 24.25 -31.62 -10.43
C GLU A 250 24.52 -31.06 -9.04
N GLY A 251 23.54 -31.24 -8.15
CA GLY A 251 23.64 -30.87 -6.75
C GLY A 251 22.62 -31.64 -5.93
N LYS A 252 22.89 -32.93 -5.73
CA LYS A 252 22.15 -33.92 -4.93
C LYS A 252 20.69 -34.10 -5.32
N GLY A 253 20.48 -34.95 -6.32
CA GLY A 253 19.18 -35.53 -6.64
C GLY A 253 18.58 -36.24 -5.42
N TYR A 254 17.36 -35.83 -5.06
CA TYR A 254 16.41 -36.79 -4.50
C TYR A 254 15.95 -37.62 -5.69
N ASP A 255 16.52 -38.80 -5.83
CA ASP A 255 16.33 -39.71 -6.95
C ASP A 255 14.88 -40.23 -6.98
N SER A 256 14.04 -39.58 -7.78
CA SER A 256 12.68 -40.05 -8.05
C SER A 256 12.64 -41.24 -9.02
N ASN A 257 13.79 -41.66 -9.56
CA ASN A 257 13.91 -42.83 -10.42
C ASN A 257 14.12 -44.09 -9.58
N SER A 258 14.92 -44.02 -8.51
CA SER A 258 15.04 -45.09 -7.50
C SER A 258 13.69 -45.50 -6.93
N SER A 259 12.77 -44.56 -6.65
CA SER A 259 11.44 -44.91 -6.14
C SER A 259 10.54 -45.63 -7.17
N ARG A 260 10.76 -45.40 -8.48
CA ARG A 260 10.00 -46.03 -9.57
C ARG A 260 10.58 -47.39 -9.95
N GLU A 261 11.90 -47.53 -9.86
CA GLU A 261 12.61 -48.80 -10.05
C GLU A 261 12.33 -49.74 -8.88
N HIS A 262 12.44 -49.27 -7.64
CA HIS A 262 12.11 -50.06 -6.44
C HIS A 262 10.63 -50.45 -6.36
N SER A 263 9.71 -49.61 -6.90
CA SER A 263 8.29 -49.95 -7.02
C SER A 263 8.00 -50.94 -8.14
N ARG A 264 8.81 -50.94 -9.22
CA ARG A 264 8.72 -51.91 -10.32
C ARG A 264 9.30 -53.26 -9.93
N GLU A 265 10.41 -53.27 -9.21
CA GLU A 265 11.01 -54.48 -8.63
C GLU A 265 10.10 -55.09 -7.57
N GLN A 266 9.52 -54.27 -6.70
CA GLN A 266 8.57 -54.74 -5.69
C GLN A 266 7.26 -55.27 -6.31
N TYR A 267 6.80 -54.66 -7.41
CA TYR A 267 5.66 -55.17 -8.18
C TYR A 267 5.99 -56.48 -8.92
N ALA A 268 7.16 -56.56 -9.57
CA ALA A 268 7.62 -57.77 -10.25
C ALA A 268 7.82 -58.94 -9.28
N GLN A 269 8.42 -58.69 -8.11
CA GLN A 269 8.64 -59.69 -7.08
C GLN A 269 7.32 -60.18 -6.45
N SER A 270 6.32 -59.29 -6.31
CA SER A 270 4.98 -59.70 -5.86
C SER A 270 4.21 -60.52 -6.90
N HIS A 271 4.50 -60.31 -8.18
CA HIS A 271 3.85 -61.03 -9.27
C HIS A 271 4.46 -62.42 -9.50
N GLU A 272 5.77 -62.60 -9.26
CA GLU A 272 6.42 -63.91 -9.28
C GLU A 272 6.06 -64.78 -8.06
N LEU A 273 5.89 -64.17 -6.88
CA LEU A 273 5.44 -64.90 -5.68
C LEU A 273 3.95 -65.28 -5.71
N GLY A 274 3.13 -64.57 -6.49
CA GLY A 274 1.73 -64.93 -6.75
C GLY A 274 1.59 -66.12 -7.70
N ASP A 275 2.47 -66.25 -8.69
CA ASP A 275 2.46 -67.34 -9.68
C ASP A 275 2.98 -68.68 -9.09
N LEU A 276 3.87 -68.61 -8.09
CA LEU A 276 4.34 -69.79 -7.34
C LEU A 276 3.37 -70.25 -6.23
N GLY A 277 2.39 -69.42 -5.88
CA GLY A 277 1.38 -69.72 -4.85
C GLY A 277 0.14 -70.46 -5.38
N ASP A 278 -0.16 -70.35 -6.66
CA ASP A 278 -1.37 -70.92 -7.28
C ASP A 278 -1.13 -72.31 -7.92
N GLY A 279 0.13 -72.77 -7.95
CA GLY A 279 0.52 -74.08 -8.48
C GLY A 279 0.57 -75.23 -7.46
N ARG A 280 0.23 -75.00 -6.18
CA ARG A 280 0.45 -75.99 -5.10
C ARG A 280 -0.75 -76.26 -4.18
N LEU A 281 -1.97 -76.05 -4.68
CA LEU A 281 -3.22 -76.45 -4.00
C LEU A 281 -4.14 -77.32 -4.88
N GLY A 282 -3.55 -78.18 -5.68
CA GLY A 282 -4.25 -79.32 -6.26
C GLY A 282 -3.37 -80.55 -6.13
N LEU A 283 -3.91 -81.64 -5.57
CA LEU A 283 -3.31 -82.97 -5.37
C LEU A 283 -2.71 -83.23 -3.97
N GLU A 284 -3.56 -83.40 -2.96
CA GLU A 284 -3.56 -84.58 -2.07
C GLU A 284 -4.60 -84.38 -0.96
N GLU A 285 -5.76 -85.04 -1.10
CA GLU A 285 -6.48 -85.71 0.00
C GLU A 285 -7.65 -86.49 -0.62
N ARG A 286 -7.31 -87.67 -1.16
CA ARG A 286 -8.21 -88.82 -1.20
C ARG A 286 -7.53 -89.91 -0.41
N ASP A 287 -8.36 -90.60 0.37
CA ASP A 287 -8.17 -91.93 0.96
C ASP A 287 -7.79 -91.97 2.46
N PHE A 288 -8.77 -92.55 3.19
CA PHE A 288 -8.83 -93.05 4.57
C PHE A 288 -9.27 -92.11 5.70
#